data_AF-A0A3E0QCJ4-F1
#
_entry.id   AF-A0A3E0QCJ4-F1
#
_cell.length_a   1.000
_cell.length_b   1.000
_cell.length_c   1.000
_cell.angle_alpha   90.00
_cell.angle_beta   90.00
_cell.angle_gamma   90.00
#
_symmetry.space_group_name_H-M   'P 1'
#
loop_
_entity.id
_entity.type
_entity.pdbx_description
1 polymer ?
#
loop_
_entity_poly.entity_id
_entity_poly.type
_entity_poly.pdbx_seq_one_letter_code
_entity_poly.pdbx_strand_id
1 'polypeptide(L)'
;MNRYYKNIDKLFYIFLLFHLVVWTLVPSLTNQNLPLDTIEALAWSSNLDWGFNKHPPMSAFFPEIFYRIFGPNDWAFYFLSQLFVIIAFYFVYKF
;
A
#
# COMPACT_ATOMS: atom_id res chain seq x y z
N MET A 1 17.51 -27.63 1.44
CA MET A 1 17.82 -26.19 1.27
C MET A 1 18.91 -25.83 2.26
N ASN A 2 20.05 -25.28 1.79
CA ASN A 2 21.24 -25.03 2.63
C ASN A 2 20.92 -24.03 3.77
N ARG A 3 21.58 -24.14 4.93
CA ARG A 3 21.30 -23.31 6.13
C ARG A 3 21.41 -21.81 5.87
N TYR A 4 22.27 -21.42 4.92
CA TYR A 4 22.42 -20.05 4.42
C TYR A 4 21.16 -19.51 3.74
N TYR A 5 20.52 -20.26 2.83
CA TYR A 5 19.29 -19.82 2.16
C TYR A 5 18.15 -19.57 3.16
N LYS A 6 18.02 -20.43 4.18
CA LYS A 6 17.01 -20.26 5.24
C LYS A 6 17.22 -18.97 6.07
N ASN A 7 18.46 -18.47 6.17
CA ASN A 7 18.74 -17.21 6.87
C ASN A 7 18.39 -15.99 6.00
N ILE A 8 18.60 -16.08 4.68
CA ILE A 8 18.23 -15.02 3.73
C ILE A 8 16.71 -14.88 3.68
N ASP A 9 15.96 -15.99 3.59
CA ASP A 9 14.49 -15.94 3.60
C ASP A 9 13.94 -15.28 4.87
N LYS A 10 14.50 -15.65 6.03
CA LYS A 10 14.11 -15.01 7.31
C LYS A 10 14.39 -13.52 7.30
N LEU A 11 15.58 -13.11 6.83
CA LEU A 11 15.94 -11.70 6.74
C LEU A 11 14.98 -10.95 5.79
N PHE A 12 14.61 -11.56 4.67
CA PHE A 12 13.66 -11.02 3.72
C PHE A 12 12.28 -10.81 4.34
N TYR A 13 11.73 -11.78 5.08
CA TYR A 13 10.44 -11.60 5.77
C TYR A 13 10.50 -10.54 6.88
N ILE A 14 11.61 -10.43 7.60
CA ILE A 14 11.83 -9.34 8.57
C ILE A 14 11.85 -7.99 7.85
N PHE A 15 12.51 -7.91 6.69
CA PHE A 15 12.54 -6.72 5.84
C PHE A 15 11.14 -6.32 5.36
N LEU A 16 10.33 -7.26 4.88
CA LEU A 16 8.94 -7.00 4.48
C LEU A 16 8.10 -6.48 5.64
N LEU A 17 8.21 -7.12 6.81
CA LEU A 17 7.49 -6.68 8.01
C LEU A 17 7.92 -5.29 8.44
N PHE A 18 9.23 -5.01 8.41
CA PHE A 18 9.78 -3.69 8.73
C PHE A 18 9.23 -2.63 7.78
N HIS A 19 9.23 -2.89 6.47
CA HIS A 19 8.64 -1.98 5.48
C HIS A 19 7.16 -1.73 5.76
N LEU A 20 6.38 -2.80 5.93
CA LEU A 20 4.95 -2.70 6.21
C LEU A 20 4.67 -1.85 7.45
N VAL A 21 5.37 -2.11 8.56
CA VAL A 21 5.13 -1.42 9.83
C VAL A 21 5.64 0.01 9.80
N VAL A 22 6.91 0.23 9.44
CA VAL A 22 7.54 1.55 9.52
C VAL A 22 6.86 2.53 8.57
N TRP A 23 6.64 2.13 7.31
CA TRP A 23 6.06 3.04 6.33
C TRP A 23 4.54 3.11 6.36
N THR A 24 3.87 2.30 7.18
CA THR A 24 2.50 2.59 7.60
C THR A 24 2.51 3.58 8.75
N LEU A 25 3.26 3.31 9.83
CA LEU A 25 3.17 4.08 11.07
C LEU A 25 3.79 5.47 10.98
N VAL A 26 4.98 5.60 10.38
CA VAL A 26 5.66 6.90 10.30
C VAL A 26 4.78 7.96 9.64
N PRO A 27 4.30 7.79 8.39
CA PRO A 27 3.44 8.81 7.77
C PRO A 27 2.09 8.97 8.49
N SER A 28 1.54 7.90 9.09
CA SER A 28 0.31 7.99 9.88
C SER A 28 0.45 8.88 11.12
N LEU A 29 1.65 8.95 11.70
CA LEU A 29 1.92 9.71 12.92
C LEU A 29 2.50 11.10 12.62
N THR A 30 3.18 11.28 11.49
CA THR A 30 3.87 12.53 11.17
C THR A 30 3.11 13.43 10.21
N ASN A 31 2.33 12.86 9.27
CA ASN A 31 1.62 13.65 8.28
C ASN A 31 0.30 14.15 8.85
N GLN A 32 -0.03 15.41 8.56
CA GLN A 32 -1.31 16.00 8.96
C GLN A 32 -2.46 15.61 8.02
N ASN A 33 -2.14 15.26 6.77
CA ASN A 33 -3.10 14.88 5.74
C ASN A 33 -2.45 13.86 4.79
N LEU A 34 -3.29 13.14 4.05
CA LEU A 34 -2.87 12.34 2.90
C LEU A 34 -2.14 13.20 1.83
N PRO A 35 -1.22 12.59 1.06
CA PRO A 35 -0.67 13.22 -0.13
C PRO A 35 -1.77 13.62 -1.12
N LEU A 36 -1.57 14.73 -1.84
CA LEU A 36 -2.55 15.27 -2.79
C LEU A 36 -3.06 14.22 -3.78
N ASP A 37 -2.16 13.45 -4.39
CA ASP A 37 -2.52 12.42 -5.37
C ASP A 37 -3.41 11.32 -4.77
N THR A 38 -3.22 10.99 -3.48
CA THR A 38 -4.05 10.01 -2.76
C THR A 38 -5.43 10.57 -2.49
N ILE A 39 -5.52 11.86 -2.15
CA ILE A 39 -6.81 12.56 -1.96
C ILE A 39 -7.56 12.63 -3.30
N GLU A 40 -6.88 12.95 -4.41
CA GLU A 40 -7.48 12.95 -5.74
C GLU A 40 -8.05 11.58 -6.10
N ALA A 41 -7.26 10.51 -5.89
CA ALA A 41 -7.69 9.14 -6.15
C ALA A 41 -8.87 8.70 -5.28
N LEU A 42 -8.92 9.15 -4.01
CA LEU A 42 -10.04 8.91 -3.12
C LEU A 42 -11.28 9.72 -3.53
N ALA A 43 -11.12 10.96 -3.98
CA ALA A 43 -12.24 11.75 -4.50
C ALA A 43 -12.85 11.12 -5.76
N TRP A 44 -12.02 10.51 -6.61
CA TRP A 44 -12.45 9.72 -7.75
C TRP A 44 -13.14 8.40 -7.36
N SER A 45 -12.88 7.86 -6.16
CA SER A 45 -13.40 6.57 -5.69
C SER A 45 -14.93 6.52 -5.63
N SER A 46 -15.59 7.68 -5.49
CA SER A 46 -17.05 7.80 -5.50
C SER A 46 -17.68 7.48 -6.86
N ASN A 47 -16.92 7.55 -7.95
CA ASN A 47 -17.39 7.30 -9.31
C ASN A 47 -16.47 6.29 -10.01
N LEU A 48 -16.68 5.00 -9.76
CA LEU A 48 -15.92 3.90 -10.37
C LEU A 48 -16.32 3.65 -11.85
N ASP A 49 -16.28 4.70 -12.67
CA ASP A 49 -16.34 4.56 -14.11
C ASP A 49 -15.14 3.75 -14.62
N TRP A 50 -15.15 3.34 -15.90
CA TRP A 50 -14.08 2.54 -16.52
C TRP A 50 -12.73 3.27 -16.68
N GLY A 51 -12.54 4.38 -15.98
CA GLY A 51 -11.35 5.20 -15.98
C GLY A 51 -11.69 6.68 -15.92
N PHE A 52 -10.72 7.47 -15.49
CA PHE A 52 -10.75 8.92 -15.53
C PHE A 52 -9.87 9.41 -16.67
N ASN A 53 -10.08 10.65 -17.11
CA ASN A 53 -9.26 11.28 -18.16
C ASN A 53 -7.74 11.19 -17.90
N LYS A 54 -7.33 11.08 -16.62
CA LYS A 54 -5.92 11.04 -16.20
C LYS A 54 -5.42 9.63 -15.82
N HIS A 55 -6.29 8.72 -15.36
CA HIS A 55 -5.87 7.42 -14.81
C HIS A 55 -6.87 6.28 -15.07
N PRO A 56 -6.40 5.02 -15.22
CA PRO A 56 -7.25 3.82 -15.24
C PRO A 56 -8.03 3.63 -13.92
N PRO A 57 -9.16 2.88 -13.94
CA PRO A 57 -10.10 2.77 -12.83
C PRO A 57 -9.51 2.15 -11.56
N MET A 58 -8.47 1.34 -11.73
CA MET A 58 -7.77 0.65 -10.64
C MET A 58 -7.19 1.62 -9.59
N SER A 59 -6.83 2.83 -10.01
CA SER A 59 -6.30 3.88 -9.13
C SER A 59 -7.31 4.38 -8.09
N ALA A 60 -8.60 4.40 -8.41
CA ALA A 60 -9.68 4.79 -7.52
C ALA A 60 -10.36 3.59 -6.84
N PHE A 61 -10.31 2.41 -7.47
CA PHE A 61 -10.92 1.17 -7.00
C PHE A 61 -10.39 0.69 -5.64
N PHE A 62 -9.07 0.58 -5.47
CA PHE A 62 -8.51 0.10 -4.20
C PHE A 62 -8.69 1.08 -3.03
N PRO A 63 -8.51 2.41 -3.22
CA PRO A 63 -8.91 3.38 -2.21
C PRO A 63 -10.38 3.25 -1.79
N GLU A 64 -11.30 3.01 -2.72
CA GLU A 64 -12.73 2.79 -2.38
C GLU A 64 -12.93 1.59 -1.46
N ILE A 65 -12.30 0.45 -1.76
CA ILE A 65 -12.40 -0.75 -0.92
C ILE A 65 -11.89 -0.45 0.50
N PHE A 66 -10.74 0.21 0.60
CA PHE A 66 -10.15 0.55 1.89
C PHE A 66 -11.00 1.56 2.66
N TYR A 67 -11.54 2.55 1.97
CA TYR A 67 -12.46 3.52 2.56
C TYR A 67 -13.72 2.85 3.09
N ARG A 68 -14.27 1.85 2.40
CA ARG A 68 -15.44 1.09 2.89
C ARG A 68 -15.16 0.25 4.13
N ILE A 69 -13.94 -0.25 4.28
CA ILE A 69 -13.56 -1.11 5.41
C ILE A 69 -13.12 -0.27 6.63
N PHE A 70 -12.31 0.76 6.39
CA PHE A 70 -11.63 1.52 7.44
C PHE A 70 -12.18 2.95 7.61
N GLY A 71 -13.01 3.45 6.71
CA GLY A 71 -13.54 4.81 6.75
C GLY A 71 -12.50 5.88 6.36
N PRO A 72 -12.74 7.16 6.74
CA PRO A 72 -11.85 8.28 6.47
C PRO A 72 -10.63 8.29 7.41
N ASN A 73 -9.90 7.18 7.45
CA ASN A 73 -8.72 7.01 8.28
C ASN A 73 -7.45 7.01 7.42
N ASP A 74 -6.66 8.09 7.49
CA ASP A 74 -5.47 8.29 6.66
C ASP A 74 -4.47 7.13 6.73
N TRP A 75 -4.32 6.52 7.92
CA TRP A 75 -3.43 5.38 8.13
C TRP A 75 -3.76 4.19 7.23
N ALA A 76 -5.03 4.02 6.86
CA ALA A 76 -5.48 2.92 6.02
C ALA A 76 -4.90 3.03 4.60
N PHE A 77 -4.73 4.24 4.08
CA PHE A 77 -4.18 4.47 2.74
C PHE A 77 -2.66 4.31 2.70
N TYR A 78 -1.96 4.63 3.79
CA TYR A 78 -0.55 4.28 3.96
C TYR A 78 -0.35 2.76 4.06
N PHE A 79 -1.24 2.07 4.80
CA PHE A 79 -1.25 0.61 4.86
C PHE A 79 -1.51 -0.02 3.48
N LEU A 80 -2.50 0.48 2.73
CA LEU A 80 -2.78 0.07 1.35
C LEU A 80 -1.53 0.20 0.45
N SER A 81 -0.85 1.34 0.52
CA SER A 81 0.38 1.57 -0.24
C SER A 81 1.44 0.53 0.10
N GLN A 82 1.65 0.25 1.39
CA GLN A 82 2.63 -0.74 1.81
C GLN A 82 2.28 -2.17 1.38
N LEU A 83 1.00 -2.54 1.28
CA LEU A 83 0.60 -3.84 0.72
C LEU A 83 1.12 -4.00 -0.72
N PHE A 84 0.95 -3.00 -1.58
CA PHE A 84 1.48 -3.06 -2.95
C PHE A 84 3.00 -3.15 -2.98
N VAL A 85 3.69 -2.40 -2.12
CA VAL A 85 5.16 -2.43 -2.03
C VAL A 85 5.66 -3.81 -1.61
N ILE A 86 5.10 -4.41 -0.55
CA ILE A 86 5.56 -5.73 -0.08
C ILE A 86 5.18 -6.84 -1.08
N ILE A 87 4.05 -6.72 -1.78
CA ILE A 87 3.68 -7.65 -2.86
C ILE A 87 4.71 -7.58 -3.99
N ALA A 88 5.10 -6.37 -4.40
CA ALA A 88 6.13 -6.19 -5.43
C ALA A 88 7.46 -6.80 -4.99
N PHE A 89 7.93 -6.52 -3.77
CA PHE A 89 9.16 -7.12 -3.24
C PHE A 89 9.08 -8.65 -3.19
N TYR A 90 7.95 -9.22 -2.75
CA TYR A 90 7.75 -10.66 -2.70
C TYR A 90 7.89 -11.30 -4.08
N PHE A 91 7.24 -10.74 -5.10
CA PHE A 91 7.34 -11.29 -6.45
C PHE A 91 8.72 -11.10 -7.05
N VAL A 92 9.41 -9.99 -6.80
CA VAL A 92 10.81 -9.79 -7.24
C VAL A 92 11.76 -10.79 -6.58
N TYR A 93 11.62 -11.04 -5.27
CA TYR A 93 12.49 -11.98 -4.54
C TYR A 93 12.22 -13.46 -4.89
N LYS A 94 10.99 -13.77 -5.32
CA LYS A 94 10.58 -15.14 -5.67
C LYS A 94 11.30 -15.67 -6.93
N PHE A 95 11.70 -14.79 -7.85
CA PHE A 95 12.33 -15.15 -9.13
C PHE A 95 13.85 -14.94 -9.09
#